data_AF-A0A7C5NQ69-F1
#
_entry.id   AF-A0A7C5NQ69-F1
#
_cell.length_a   1.000
_cell.length_b   1.000
_cell.length_c   1.000
_cell.angle_alpha   90.00
_cell.angle_beta   90.00
_cell.angle_gamma   90.00
#
_symmetry.space_group_name_H-M   'P 1'
#
loop_
_entity.id
_entity.type
_entity.pdbx_description
1 polymer ?
#
loop_
_entity_poly.entity_id
_entity_poly.type
_entity_poly.pdbx_seq_one_letter_code
_entity_poly.pdbx_strand_id
1 'polypeptide(L)'
;MSPARTNRSAIVEADPKEQYKERYERAKQHGVKFFPEIIYKDLIVSFGIFILLLGLATFVGVKPEPPADPNDTNYIPRPEWYFLFLFQLLKYFPGTIEWVGTTVVPVLAVLALLLLPFYDRNPFRHWSRRKLALSLMGASVVGIVALTILAAVTTPPQEEFTLAGSVSEEIVLGQDLYSLHCVECHGAEGEGGEITTVEGLEGVVVAPLNAPDFIYTRTDETIFNVIDYGQQDLGMPPFGLAYGGELQRGEIEWIVTFMRYTWDDRVEIPEEALAAGAVPELGPDEIPTYTVHIESIVRRTCLSCHRPGKKNNNYLMRDYDEIINSGDNAPNLIAGDLGSNLIRMLHREETDAGGPMPPSKPLREEWIEIWERWVLAGMPETPEDLPTPTPVAPEETPTEAAPMPTP
;
A
#
# COMPACT_ATOMS: atom_id res chain seq x y z
N MET A 1 7.09 -22.88 -107.68
CA MET A 1 6.21 -22.25 -106.68
C MET A 1 5.99 -23.23 -105.55
N SER A 2 6.33 -22.84 -104.32
CA SER A 2 6.07 -23.60 -103.09
C SER A 2 4.55 -23.59 -102.78
N PRO A 3 4.07 -24.42 -101.84
CA PRO A 3 3.84 -23.80 -100.55
C PRO A 3 4.36 -24.59 -99.35
N ALA A 4 4.83 -23.81 -98.39
CA ALA A 4 5.39 -24.14 -97.11
C ALA A 4 4.51 -25.10 -96.27
N ARG A 5 5.17 -26.10 -95.67
CA ARG A 5 4.70 -26.76 -94.45
C ARG A 5 4.69 -25.72 -93.33
N THR A 6 3.51 -25.26 -92.94
CA THR A 6 3.31 -24.52 -91.69
C THR A 6 3.50 -25.48 -90.52
N ASN A 7 4.55 -25.22 -89.76
CA ASN A 7 4.90 -25.91 -88.54
C ASN A 7 3.81 -25.64 -87.50
N ARG A 8 2.99 -26.66 -87.19
CA ARG A 8 2.03 -26.60 -86.09
C ARG A 8 2.87 -26.61 -84.82
N SER A 9 3.09 -25.43 -84.25
CA SER A 9 3.78 -25.24 -82.97
C SER A 9 3.07 -26.09 -81.92
N ALA A 10 3.66 -27.25 -81.63
CA ALA A 10 3.38 -27.99 -80.41
C ALA A 10 3.72 -27.03 -79.27
N ILE A 11 2.70 -26.47 -78.65
CA ILE A 11 2.83 -25.88 -77.32
C ILE A 11 3.17 -27.07 -76.43
N VAL A 12 4.47 -27.28 -76.23
CA VAL A 12 4.98 -28.22 -75.23
C VAL A 12 4.57 -27.63 -73.90
N GLU A 13 3.49 -28.15 -73.35
CA GLU A 13 3.02 -27.86 -72.01
C GLU A 13 4.15 -28.29 -71.07
N ALA A 14 4.91 -27.30 -70.54
CA ALA A 14 6.09 -27.56 -69.74
C ALA A 14 5.73 -28.47 -68.55
N ASP A 15 6.60 -29.44 -68.23
CA ASP A 15 6.40 -30.42 -67.16
C ASP A 15 5.96 -29.70 -65.87
N PRO A 16 4.81 -30.07 -65.27
CA PRO A 16 4.33 -29.48 -64.01
C PRO A 16 5.40 -29.39 -62.92
N LYS A 17 6.38 -30.31 -62.91
CA LYS A 17 7.51 -30.31 -61.97
C LYS A 17 8.52 -29.18 -62.24
N GLU A 18 8.81 -28.87 -63.49
CA GLU A 18 9.72 -27.78 -63.87
C GLU A 18 9.08 -26.42 -63.58
N GLN A 19 7.80 -26.24 -63.91
CA GLN A 19 7.06 -25.02 -63.56
C GLN A 19 6.92 -24.81 -62.05
N TYR A 20 6.86 -25.89 -61.26
CA TYR A 20 6.88 -25.81 -59.79
C TYR A 20 8.27 -25.36 -59.29
N LYS A 21 9.34 -25.95 -59.81
CA LYS A 21 10.72 -25.57 -59.45
C LYS A 21 11.01 -24.11 -59.78
N GLU A 22 10.65 -23.63 -60.96
CA GLU A 22 10.84 -22.22 -61.33
C GLU A 22 10.04 -21.27 -60.44
N ARG A 23 8.78 -21.61 -60.10
CA ARG A 23 7.97 -20.82 -59.16
C ARG A 23 8.56 -20.81 -57.76
N TYR A 24 9.09 -21.94 -57.30
CA TYR A 24 9.74 -22.09 -56.00
C TYR A 24 11.05 -21.29 -55.92
N GLU A 25 11.89 -21.35 -56.95
CA GLU A 25 13.13 -20.58 -57.02
C GLU A 25 12.86 -19.08 -57.15
N ARG A 26 11.86 -18.66 -57.94
CA ARG A 26 11.42 -17.25 -58.00
C ARG A 26 10.85 -16.76 -56.66
N ALA A 27 10.15 -17.61 -55.90
CA ALA A 27 9.66 -17.25 -54.57
C ALA A 27 10.80 -17.12 -53.53
N LYS A 28 11.83 -17.97 -53.62
CA LYS A 28 13.05 -17.86 -52.79
C LYS A 28 13.84 -16.58 -53.05
N GLN A 29 13.85 -16.09 -54.29
CA GLN A 29 14.55 -14.84 -54.65
C GLN A 29 14.00 -13.61 -53.91
N HIS A 30 12.77 -13.66 -53.40
CA HIS A 30 12.13 -12.59 -52.63
C HIS A 30 12.09 -12.84 -51.12
N GLY A 31 12.59 -13.98 -50.63
CA GLY A 31 12.55 -14.35 -49.21
C GLY A 31 13.82 -13.96 -48.46
N VAL A 32 13.67 -13.33 -47.29
CA VAL A 32 14.76 -13.12 -46.33
C VAL A 32 15.22 -14.47 -45.74
N LYS A 33 16.51 -14.61 -45.44
CA LYS A 33 17.05 -15.86 -44.86
C LYS A 33 16.59 -15.99 -43.40
N PHE A 34 16.15 -17.19 -43.00
CA PHE A 34 15.78 -17.47 -41.61
C PHE A 34 16.95 -17.20 -40.65
N PHE A 35 18.12 -17.76 -40.94
CA PHE A 35 19.36 -17.42 -40.27
C PHE A 35 20.28 -16.69 -41.26
N PRO A 36 20.88 -15.54 -40.89
CA PRO A 36 20.83 -14.89 -39.57
C PRO A 36 19.74 -13.81 -39.43
N GLU A 37 19.07 -13.41 -40.52
CA GLU A 37 18.29 -12.16 -40.54
C GLU A 37 17.03 -12.16 -39.67
N ILE A 38 16.24 -13.23 -39.67
CA ILE A 38 15.02 -13.31 -38.85
C ILE A 38 15.40 -13.45 -37.37
N ILE A 39 16.32 -14.35 -37.05
CA ILE A 39 16.77 -14.57 -35.67
C ILE A 39 17.34 -13.30 -35.04
N TYR A 40 18.10 -12.50 -35.80
CA TYR A 40 18.62 -11.23 -35.29
C TYR A 40 17.50 -10.23 -34.95
N LYS A 41 16.47 -10.14 -35.80
CA LYS A 41 15.31 -9.27 -35.54
C LYS A 41 14.52 -9.76 -34.32
N ASP A 42 14.30 -11.07 -34.22
CA ASP A 42 13.59 -11.67 -33.09
C ASP A 42 14.34 -11.46 -31.78
N LEU A 43 15.67 -11.55 -31.80
CA LEU A 43 16.52 -11.25 -30.64
C LEU A 43 16.36 -9.79 -30.19
N ILE A 44 16.43 -8.83 -31.13
CA ILE A 44 16.28 -7.41 -30.79
C ILE A 44 14.89 -7.12 -30.22
N VAL A 45 13.83 -7.65 -30.85
CA VAL A 45 12.46 -7.40 -30.42
C VAL A 45 12.18 -8.05 -29.06
N SER A 46 12.58 -9.31 -28.87
CA SER A 46 12.40 -10.02 -27.59
C SER A 46 13.20 -9.37 -26.48
N PHE A 47 14.43 -8.93 -26.74
CA PHE A 47 15.25 -8.20 -25.77
C PHE A 47 14.63 -6.84 -25.42
N GLY A 48 14.08 -6.12 -26.40
CA GLY A 48 13.35 -4.88 -26.16
C GLY A 48 12.10 -5.08 -25.30
N ILE A 49 11.31 -6.12 -25.57
CA ILE A 49 10.15 -6.49 -24.74
C ILE A 49 10.59 -6.88 -23.33
N PHE A 50 11.69 -7.63 -23.20
CA PHE A 50 12.23 -8.01 -21.89
C PHE A 50 12.63 -6.78 -21.06
N ILE A 51 13.34 -5.81 -21.65
CA ILE A 51 13.69 -4.55 -20.99
C ILE A 51 12.42 -3.76 -20.62
N LEU A 52 11.43 -3.71 -21.50
CA LEU A 52 10.17 -3.03 -21.23
C LEU A 52 9.44 -3.65 -20.03
N LEU A 53 9.37 -4.99 -19.97
CA LEU A 53 8.77 -5.70 -18.84
C LEU A 53 9.54 -5.48 -17.55
N LEU A 54 10.88 -5.49 -17.61
CA LEU A 54 11.73 -5.19 -16.45
C LEU A 54 11.47 -3.75 -15.96
N GLY A 55 11.42 -2.78 -16.86
CA GLY A 55 11.12 -1.39 -16.54
C GLY A 55 9.74 -1.21 -15.93
N LEU A 56 8.70 -1.85 -16.49
CA LEU A 56 7.38 -1.84 -15.90
C LEU A 56 7.39 -2.45 -14.49
N ALA A 57 8.06 -3.59 -14.30
CA ALA A 57 8.17 -4.22 -12.99
C ALA A 57 8.90 -3.35 -11.96
N THR A 58 9.95 -2.61 -12.35
CA THR A 58 10.73 -1.78 -11.43
C THR A 58 10.09 -0.42 -11.14
N PHE A 59 9.42 0.20 -12.12
CA PHE A 59 8.89 1.57 -11.98
C PHE A 59 7.40 1.63 -11.67
N VAL A 60 6.62 0.65 -12.14
CA VAL A 60 5.18 0.57 -11.86
C VAL A 60 4.91 -0.39 -10.70
N GLY A 61 5.79 -1.38 -10.48
CA GLY A 61 5.63 -2.38 -9.44
C GLY A 61 4.53 -3.39 -9.76
N VAL A 62 4.50 -4.48 -8.99
CA VAL A 62 3.35 -5.40 -8.94
C VAL A 62 2.68 -5.14 -7.60
N LYS A 63 1.38 -4.85 -7.61
CA LYS A 63 0.61 -4.72 -6.37
C LYS A 63 0.66 -6.07 -5.64
N PRO A 64 1.26 -6.17 -4.44
CA PRO A 64 1.25 -7.41 -3.72
C PRO A 64 -0.19 -7.65 -3.22
N GLU A 65 -0.62 -8.92 -3.24
CA GLU A 65 -1.92 -9.33 -2.69
C GLU A 65 -1.66 -10.21 -1.46
N PRO A 66 -2.49 -10.12 -0.41
CA PRO A 66 -2.35 -10.98 0.76
C PRO A 66 -2.52 -12.46 0.35
N PRO A 67 -1.88 -13.39 1.08
CA PRO A 67 -2.13 -14.82 0.89
C PRO A 67 -3.62 -15.15 0.99
N ALA A 68 -4.10 -16.07 0.14
CA ALA A 68 -5.51 -16.44 0.11
C ALA A 68 -5.98 -17.05 1.44
N ASP A 69 -7.01 -16.46 2.06
CA ASP A 69 -7.64 -16.94 3.29
C ASP A 69 -9.04 -17.51 3.02
N PRO A 70 -9.31 -18.79 3.33
CA PRO A 70 -10.64 -19.39 3.22
C PRO A 70 -11.73 -18.75 4.10
N ASN A 71 -11.36 -17.99 5.14
CA ASN A 71 -12.30 -17.39 6.09
C ASN A 71 -12.60 -15.91 5.81
N ASP A 72 -11.96 -15.30 4.81
CA ASP A 72 -12.26 -13.92 4.41
C ASP A 72 -13.50 -13.88 3.49
N THR A 73 -14.64 -13.49 4.05
CA THR A 73 -15.89 -13.32 3.31
C THR A 73 -16.04 -11.94 2.66
N ASN A 74 -15.13 -11.01 2.93
CA ASN A 74 -15.13 -9.64 2.42
C ASN A 74 -14.21 -9.47 1.20
N TYR A 75 -13.28 -10.40 0.96
CA TYR A 75 -12.54 -10.47 -0.30
C TYR A 75 -13.51 -10.64 -1.47
N ILE A 76 -13.55 -9.64 -2.35
CA ILE A 76 -14.29 -9.71 -3.61
C ILE A 76 -13.33 -10.24 -4.67
N PRO A 77 -13.36 -11.54 -5.02
CA PRO A 77 -12.46 -12.09 -6.02
C PRO A 77 -12.73 -11.44 -7.37
N ARG A 78 -11.84 -10.54 -7.80
CA ARG A 78 -11.86 -10.01 -9.16
C ARG A 78 -10.91 -10.80 -10.03
N PRO A 79 -11.35 -11.18 -11.23
CA PRO A 79 -10.44 -11.80 -12.17
C PRO A 79 -9.50 -10.74 -12.75
N GLU A 80 -8.35 -11.20 -13.19
CA GLU A 80 -7.32 -10.41 -13.84
C GLU A 80 -7.83 -9.62 -15.06
N TRP A 81 -7.10 -8.55 -15.43
CA TRP A 81 -7.52 -7.59 -16.46
C TRP A 81 -7.89 -8.25 -17.82
N TYR A 82 -7.21 -9.33 -18.18
CA TYR A 82 -7.46 -10.08 -19.41
C TYR A 82 -8.73 -10.94 -19.37
N PHE A 83 -9.40 -11.06 -18.22
CA PHE A 83 -10.67 -11.77 -18.04
C PHE A 83 -11.85 -10.84 -17.69
N LEU A 84 -11.62 -9.54 -17.48
CA LEU A 84 -12.68 -8.58 -17.13
C LEU A 84 -13.84 -8.54 -18.13
N PHE A 85 -13.58 -8.73 -19.42
CA PHE A 85 -14.64 -8.78 -20.43
C PHE A 85 -15.59 -9.97 -20.23
N LEU A 86 -15.09 -11.12 -19.79
CA LEU A 86 -15.90 -12.30 -19.46
C LEU A 86 -16.68 -12.05 -18.17
N PHE A 87 -16.03 -11.46 -17.16
CA PHE A 87 -16.70 -11.09 -15.92
C PHE A 87 -17.89 -10.16 -16.16
N GLN A 88 -17.71 -9.13 -17.00
CA GLN A 88 -18.80 -8.24 -17.37
C GLN A 88 -19.86 -8.93 -18.23
N LEU A 89 -19.46 -9.85 -19.12
CA LEU A 89 -20.40 -10.65 -19.90
C LEU A 89 -21.31 -11.50 -18.98
N LEU A 90 -20.75 -12.07 -17.91
CA LEU A 90 -21.49 -12.91 -16.96
C LEU A 90 -22.59 -12.15 -16.21
N LYS A 91 -22.45 -10.84 -16.01
CA LYS A 91 -23.52 -10.01 -15.42
C LYS A 91 -24.83 -10.06 -16.24
N TYR A 92 -24.76 -10.38 -17.53
CA TYR A 92 -25.94 -10.53 -18.39
C TYR A 92 -26.58 -11.94 -18.33
N PHE A 93 -26.01 -12.88 -17.56
CA PHE A 93 -26.52 -14.24 -17.38
C PHE A 93 -26.84 -14.54 -15.90
N PRO A 94 -27.81 -13.86 -15.26
CA PRO A 94 -28.08 -14.05 -13.84
C PRO A 94 -28.72 -15.41 -13.51
N GLY A 95 -28.31 -16.01 -12.39
CA GLY A 95 -29.00 -17.16 -11.78
C GLY A 95 -28.75 -18.49 -12.51
N THR A 96 -29.83 -19.21 -12.83
CA THR A 96 -29.76 -20.58 -13.37
C THR A 96 -29.17 -20.70 -14.79
N ILE A 97 -28.93 -19.57 -15.47
CA ILE A 97 -28.31 -19.52 -16.80
C ILE A 97 -26.82 -19.13 -16.76
N GLU A 98 -26.24 -18.91 -15.58
CA GLU A 98 -24.84 -18.51 -15.43
C GLU A 98 -23.88 -19.50 -16.11
N TRP A 99 -24.14 -20.81 -15.98
CA TRP A 99 -23.36 -21.87 -16.63
C TRP A 99 -23.33 -21.76 -18.16
N VAL A 100 -24.34 -21.13 -18.78
CA VAL A 100 -24.37 -20.87 -20.22
C VAL A 100 -23.32 -19.83 -20.58
N GLY A 101 -23.22 -18.76 -19.78
CA GLY A 101 -22.23 -17.71 -19.95
C GLY A 101 -20.80 -18.19 -19.67
N THR A 102 -20.59 -19.00 -18.61
CA THR A 102 -19.25 -19.46 -18.21
C THR A 102 -18.72 -20.63 -19.04
N THR A 103 -19.59 -21.53 -19.48
CA THR A 103 -19.18 -22.81 -20.09
C THR A 103 -19.59 -22.90 -21.54
N VAL A 104 -20.86 -22.67 -21.86
CA VAL A 104 -21.39 -22.90 -23.22
C VAL A 104 -20.84 -21.88 -24.21
N VAL A 105 -20.86 -20.60 -23.88
CA VAL A 105 -20.40 -19.52 -24.77
C VAL A 105 -18.91 -19.66 -25.12
N PRO A 106 -17.97 -19.83 -24.16
CA PRO A 106 -16.56 -20.02 -24.48
C PRO A 106 -16.29 -21.29 -25.29
N VAL A 107 -16.95 -22.41 -24.94
CA VAL A 107 -16.81 -23.67 -25.69
C VAL A 107 -17.28 -23.52 -27.14
N LEU A 108 -18.42 -22.88 -27.37
CA LEU A 108 -18.91 -22.60 -28.72
C LEU A 108 -17.97 -21.67 -29.49
N ALA A 109 -17.39 -20.66 -28.83
CA ALA A 109 -16.42 -19.76 -29.46
C ALA A 109 -15.13 -20.51 -29.88
N VAL A 110 -14.60 -21.36 -29.00
CA VAL A 110 -13.43 -22.21 -29.32
C VAL A 110 -13.74 -23.20 -30.43
N LEU A 111 -14.90 -23.86 -30.38
CA LEU A 111 -15.35 -24.77 -31.45
C LEU A 111 -15.53 -24.03 -32.77
N ALA A 112 -16.08 -22.81 -32.76
CA ALA A 112 -16.19 -21.99 -33.96
C ALA A 112 -14.82 -21.62 -34.53
N LEU A 113 -13.83 -21.31 -33.69
CA LEU A 113 -12.45 -21.05 -34.12
C LEU A 113 -11.75 -22.30 -34.66
N LEU A 114 -11.96 -23.47 -34.04
CA LEU A 114 -11.40 -24.76 -34.49
C LEU A 114 -12.02 -25.21 -35.81
N LEU A 115 -13.33 -24.98 -35.98
CA LEU A 115 -14.06 -25.31 -37.21
C LEU A 115 -13.92 -24.23 -38.29
N LEU A 116 -13.34 -23.06 -37.96
CA LEU A 116 -13.09 -21.96 -38.87
C LEU A 116 -12.38 -22.39 -40.18
N PRO A 117 -11.27 -23.17 -40.17
CA PRO A 117 -10.63 -23.64 -41.41
C PRO A 117 -11.52 -24.49 -42.32
N PHE A 118 -12.58 -25.13 -41.79
CA PHE A 118 -13.51 -25.94 -42.59
C PHE A 118 -14.70 -25.13 -43.11
N TYR A 119 -15.12 -24.12 -42.35
CA TYR A 119 -16.22 -23.22 -42.69
C TYR A 119 -15.77 -22.11 -43.65
N ASP A 120 -14.59 -21.52 -43.44
CA ASP A 120 -14.03 -20.47 -44.28
C ASP A 120 -13.37 -21.06 -45.54
N ARG A 121 -14.19 -21.30 -46.56
CA ARG A 121 -13.76 -21.77 -47.88
C ARG A 121 -13.24 -20.65 -48.79
N ASN A 122 -12.93 -19.47 -48.26
CA ASN A 122 -12.52 -18.34 -49.09
C ASN A 122 -11.15 -18.59 -49.76
N PRO A 123 -11.05 -18.55 -51.11
CA PRO A 123 -9.81 -18.83 -51.85
C PRO A 123 -8.73 -17.77 -51.64
N PHE A 124 -9.08 -16.57 -51.17
CA PHE A 124 -8.11 -15.49 -50.93
C PHE A 124 -7.53 -15.60 -49.52
N ARG A 125 -6.21 -15.75 -49.37
CA ARG A 125 -5.53 -15.79 -48.06
C ARG A 125 -5.16 -14.42 -47.49
N HIS A 126 -4.99 -13.41 -48.35
CA HIS A 126 -4.55 -12.08 -47.92
C HIS A 126 -5.67 -11.34 -47.17
N TRP A 127 -5.33 -10.75 -46.02
CA TRP A 127 -6.27 -10.16 -45.06
C TRP A 127 -7.17 -9.07 -45.67
N SER A 128 -6.65 -8.23 -46.56
CA SER A 128 -7.44 -7.11 -47.13
C SER A 128 -8.59 -7.57 -48.05
N ARG A 129 -8.53 -8.81 -48.55
CA ARG A 129 -9.59 -9.41 -49.38
C ARG A 129 -10.61 -10.20 -48.54
N ARG A 130 -10.36 -10.39 -47.24
CA ARG A 130 -11.23 -11.13 -46.31
C ARG A 130 -12.08 -10.18 -45.46
N LYS A 131 -12.80 -9.27 -46.11
CA LYS A 131 -13.57 -8.20 -45.44
C LYS A 131 -14.51 -8.72 -44.35
N LEU A 132 -15.20 -9.83 -44.58
CA LEU A 132 -16.13 -10.42 -43.61
C LEU A 132 -15.44 -11.01 -42.38
N ALA A 133 -14.34 -11.75 -42.57
CA ALA A 133 -13.57 -12.29 -41.45
C ALA A 133 -12.92 -11.17 -40.64
N LEU A 134 -12.41 -10.14 -41.32
CA LEU A 134 -11.83 -8.96 -40.68
C LEU A 134 -12.88 -8.14 -39.92
N SER A 135 -14.09 -7.99 -40.46
CA SER A 135 -15.18 -7.30 -39.76
C SER A 135 -15.67 -8.07 -38.54
N LEU A 136 -15.78 -9.39 -38.63
CA LEU A 136 -16.16 -10.23 -37.48
C LEU A 136 -15.09 -10.19 -36.38
N MET A 137 -13.82 -10.39 -36.73
CA MET A 137 -12.70 -10.28 -35.78
C MET A 137 -12.65 -8.88 -35.16
N GLY A 138 -12.82 -7.83 -35.97
CA GLY A 138 -12.87 -6.44 -35.51
C GLY A 138 -14.01 -6.21 -34.52
N ALA A 139 -15.23 -6.70 -34.83
CA ALA A 139 -16.37 -6.60 -33.93
C ALA A 139 -16.14 -7.36 -32.61
N SER A 140 -15.50 -8.55 -32.66
CA SER A 140 -15.13 -9.30 -31.46
C SER A 140 -14.12 -8.54 -30.60
N VAL A 141 -13.06 -7.98 -31.18
CA VAL A 141 -12.05 -7.18 -30.45
C VAL A 141 -12.68 -5.93 -29.85
N VAL A 142 -13.51 -5.21 -30.61
CA VAL A 142 -14.24 -4.03 -30.10
C VAL A 142 -15.16 -4.43 -28.95
N GLY A 143 -15.85 -5.58 -29.06
CA GLY A 143 -16.69 -6.12 -28.00
C GLY A 143 -15.90 -6.44 -26.72
N ILE A 144 -14.74 -7.10 -26.84
CA ILE A 144 -13.85 -7.39 -25.71
C ILE A 144 -13.41 -6.10 -25.02
N VAL A 145 -12.90 -5.13 -25.80
CA VAL A 145 -12.44 -3.84 -25.25
C VAL A 145 -13.60 -3.08 -24.58
N ALA A 146 -14.76 -2.99 -25.23
CA ALA A 146 -15.92 -2.30 -24.67
C ALA A 146 -16.41 -2.96 -23.37
N LEU A 147 -16.46 -4.29 -23.31
CA LEU A 147 -16.83 -5.00 -22.09
C LEU A 147 -15.79 -4.86 -20.98
N THR A 148 -14.49 -4.86 -21.29
CA THR A 148 -13.43 -4.60 -20.31
C THR A 148 -13.54 -3.18 -19.74
N ILE A 149 -13.75 -2.17 -20.59
CA ILE A 149 -13.95 -0.79 -20.11
C ILE A 149 -15.21 -0.69 -19.25
N LEU A 150 -16.30 -1.31 -19.68
CA LEU A 150 -17.55 -1.33 -18.91
C LEU A 150 -17.35 -2.04 -17.56
N ALA A 151 -16.57 -3.14 -17.52
CA ALA A 151 -16.21 -3.82 -16.28
C ALA A 151 -15.48 -2.87 -15.32
N ALA A 152 -14.47 -2.15 -15.84
CA ALA A 152 -13.65 -1.24 -15.06
C ALA A 152 -14.44 -0.03 -14.52
N VAL A 153 -15.40 0.49 -15.30
CA VAL A 153 -16.19 1.68 -14.91
C VAL A 153 -17.38 1.33 -14.02
N THR A 154 -18.04 0.18 -14.24
CA THR A 154 -19.27 -0.19 -13.50
C THR A 154 -19.02 -0.96 -12.21
N THR A 155 -17.80 -1.42 -11.99
CA THR A 155 -17.42 -2.11 -10.77
C THR A 155 -16.69 -1.10 -9.89
N PRO A 156 -17.14 -0.83 -8.65
CA PRO A 156 -16.49 0.14 -7.76
C PRO A 156 -15.00 -0.22 -7.62
N PRO A 157 -14.04 0.70 -7.52
CA PRO A 157 -12.67 0.33 -7.18
C PRO A 157 -12.68 -0.47 -5.86
N GLN A 158 -11.85 -1.51 -5.73
CA GLN A 158 -11.60 -2.07 -4.39
C GLN A 158 -10.88 -0.99 -3.59
N GLU A 159 -11.18 -0.87 -2.30
CA GLU A 159 -10.27 -0.15 -1.42
C GLU A 159 -8.91 -0.80 -1.56
N GLU A 160 -7.98 -0.03 -2.12
CA GLU A 160 -6.65 -0.51 -2.42
C GLU A 160 -5.98 -0.76 -1.08
N PHE A 161 -5.80 -2.04 -0.76
CA PHE A 161 -5.00 -2.43 0.38
C PHE A 161 -3.58 -1.86 0.14
N THR A 162 -3.20 -0.85 0.92
CA THR A 162 -1.81 -0.36 0.95
C THR A 162 -1.02 -1.35 1.80
N LEU A 163 -0.52 -2.43 1.20
CA LEU A 163 0.50 -3.26 1.85
C LEU A 163 1.68 -2.35 2.16
N ALA A 164 2.01 -2.26 3.44
CA ALA A 164 3.28 -1.74 3.90
C ALA A 164 4.39 -2.40 3.06
N GLY A 165 5.20 -1.58 2.41
CA GLY A 165 6.29 -2.03 1.55
C GLY A 165 7.52 -2.48 2.34
N SER A 166 7.57 -2.18 3.64
CA SER A 166 8.66 -2.52 4.55
C SER A 166 8.17 -2.80 5.97
N VAL A 167 8.98 -3.51 6.76
CA VAL A 167 8.73 -3.74 8.20
C VAL A 167 8.65 -2.42 8.98
N SER A 168 9.44 -1.42 8.61
CA SER A 168 9.36 -0.09 9.22
C SER A 168 8.00 0.58 8.99
N GLU A 169 7.43 0.44 7.79
CA GLU A 169 6.09 0.96 7.47
C GLU A 169 5.00 0.17 8.22
N GLU A 170 5.15 -1.16 8.34
CA GLU A 170 4.24 -1.98 9.16
C GLU A 170 4.22 -1.54 10.63
N ILE A 171 5.38 -1.21 11.20
CA ILE A 171 5.49 -0.76 12.59
C ILE A 171 4.78 0.59 12.79
N VAL A 172 4.97 1.54 11.88
CA VAL A 172 4.32 2.87 11.94
C VAL A 172 2.80 2.72 11.82
N LEU A 173 2.33 2.01 10.80
CA LEU A 173 0.90 1.79 10.57
C LEU A 173 0.28 0.99 11.72
N GLY A 174 0.98 -0.01 12.23
CA GLY A 174 0.59 -0.80 13.38
C GLY A 174 0.47 0.02 14.66
N GLN A 175 1.39 0.96 14.89
CA GLN A 175 1.33 1.89 16.02
C GLN A 175 0.08 2.78 15.92
N ASP A 176 -0.19 3.35 14.75
CA ASP A 176 -1.34 4.23 14.55
C ASP A 176 -2.65 3.47 14.80
N LEU A 177 -2.78 2.25 14.28
CA LEU A 177 -3.93 1.39 14.53
C LEU A 177 -4.05 0.99 16.01
N TYR A 178 -2.94 0.61 16.66
CA TYR A 178 -2.92 0.31 18.10
C TYR A 178 -3.39 1.52 18.92
N SER A 179 -2.95 2.71 18.53
CA SER A 179 -3.33 3.97 19.19
C SER A 179 -4.83 4.24 19.08
N LEU A 180 -5.42 3.98 17.92
CA LEU A 180 -6.85 4.23 17.68
C LEU A 180 -7.78 3.20 18.33
N HIS A 181 -7.33 1.95 18.48
CA HIS A 181 -8.19 0.82 18.85
C HIS A 181 -7.86 0.17 20.21
N CYS A 182 -6.63 0.29 20.71
CA CYS A 182 -6.15 -0.50 21.84
C CYS A 182 -5.75 0.33 23.07
N VAL A 183 -5.23 1.55 22.88
CA VAL A 183 -4.66 2.39 23.96
C VAL A 183 -5.65 2.71 25.07
N GLU A 184 -6.94 2.86 24.76
CA GLU A 184 -7.97 3.22 25.73
C GLU A 184 -8.09 2.18 26.87
N CYS A 185 -7.77 0.91 26.59
CA CYS A 185 -7.78 -0.18 27.58
C CYS A 185 -6.38 -0.67 27.96
N HIS A 186 -5.46 -0.74 27.00
CA HIS A 186 -4.14 -1.37 27.19
C HIS A 186 -2.99 -0.39 27.48
N GLY A 187 -3.23 0.92 27.37
CA GLY A 187 -2.19 1.94 27.51
C GLY A 187 -1.30 2.07 26.27
N ALA A 188 -0.60 3.21 26.15
CA ALA A 188 0.24 3.56 25.01
C ALA A 188 1.47 2.66 24.84
N GLU A 189 1.96 2.09 25.95
CA GLU A 189 3.09 1.17 25.98
C GLU A 189 2.66 -0.26 26.28
N GLY A 190 1.37 -0.59 26.16
CA GLY A 190 0.86 -1.93 26.43
C GLY A 190 0.98 -2.32 27.90
N GLU A 191 1.14 -1.35 28.81
CA GLU A 191 1.36 -1.59 30.23
C GLU A 191 0.10 -2.01 31.00
N GLY A 192 -1.08 -1.93 30.36
CA GLY A 192 -2.37 -2.28 30.96
C GLY A 192 -2.73 -1.43 32.18
N GLY A 193 -3.52 -2.00 33.09
CA GLY A 193 -3.97 -1.34 34.32
C GLY A 193 -5.48 -1.25 34.44
N GLU A 194 -5.94 -0.48 35.41
CA GLU A 194 -7.37 -0.25 35.65
C GLU A 194 -7.95 0.67 34.58
N ILE A 195 -8.99 0.21 33.89
CA ILE A 195 -9.74 1.00 32.91
C ILE A 195 -10.59 2.01 33.67
N THR A 196 -10.46 3.29 33.33
CA THR A 196 -11.24 4.38 33.94
C THR A 196 -12.06 5.17 32.92
N THR A 197 -11.78 5.00 31.63
CA THR A 197 -12.28 5.86 30.55
C THR A 197 -13.32 5.20 29.65
N VAL A 198 -13.43 3.87 29.68
CA VAL A 198 -14.36 3.12 28.82
C VAL A 198 -15.64 2.80 29.58
N GLU A 199 -16.76 3.31 29.06
CA GLU A 199 -18.09 3.10 29.61
C GLU A 199 -18.43 1.60 29.70
N GLY A 200 -18.70 1.10 30.91
CA GLY A 200 -19.07 -0.30 31.16
C GLY A 200 -17.90 -1.23 31.49
N LEU A 201 -16.65 -0.73 31.45
CA LEU A 201 -15.46 -1.48 31.86
C LEU A 201 -14.69 -0.78 33.00
N GLU A 202 -15.30 0.20 33.67
CA GLU A 202 -14.66 0.92 34.76
C GLU A 202 -14.28 -0.02 35.92
N GLY A 203 -13.02 0.06 36.35
CA GLY A 203 -12.49 -0.80 37.42
C GLY A 203 -11.99 -2.17 36.95
N VAL A 204 -12.14 -2.51 35.66
CA VAL A 204 -11.55 -3.73 35.09
C VAL A 204 -10.05 -3.54 34.97
N VAL A 205 -9.28 -4.48 35.51
CA VAL A 205 -7.80 -4.46 35.45
C VAL A 205 -7.33 -5.33 34.31
N VAL A 206 -6.71 -4.69 33.31
CA VAL A 206 -6.14 -5.35 32.14
C VAL A 206 -4.69 -5.71 32.40
N ALA A 207 -4.29 -6.93 32.04
CA ALA A 207 -2.92 -7.38 32.17
C ALA A 207 -1.98 -6.63 31.19
N PRO A 208 -0.72 -6.37 31.58
CA PRO A 208 0.26 -5.76 30.69
C PRO A 208 0.58 -6.67 29.49
N LEU A 209 0.38 -6.16 28.29
CA LEU A 209 0.76 -6.79 27.03
C LEU A 209 2.28 -6.75 26.80
N ASN A 210 2.94 -5.69 27.28
CA ASN A 210 4.38 -5.52 27.17
C ASN A 210 5.20 -6.36 28.19
N ALA A 211 4.52 -7.07 29.10
CA ALA A 211 5.21 -7.90 30.08
C ALA A 211 5.80 -9.15 29.41
N PRO A 212 7.00 -9.61 29.84
CA PRO A 212 7.60 -10.87 29.42
C PRO A 212 6.63 -12.06 29.46
N ASP A 213 5.79 -12.14 30.48
CA ASP A 213 4.82 -13.23 30.64
C ASP A 213 3.80 -13.30 29.48
N PHE A 214 3.47 -12.17 28.86
CA PHE A 214 2.62 -12.12 27.68
C PHE A 214 3.44 -12.18 26.39
N ILE A 215 4.35 -11.22 26.19
CA ILE A 215 5.05 -11.09 24.90
C ILE A 215 5.92 -12.32 24.62
N TYR A 216 6.57 -12.93 25.62
CA TYR A 216 7.45 -14.07 25.34
C TYR A 216 6.77 -15.39 25.08
N THR A 217 5.55 -15.57 25.58
CA THR A 217 4.91 -16.88 25.66
C THR A 217 3.78 -17.07 24.64
N ARG A 218 3.46 -16.03 23.87
CA ARG A 218 2.42 -16.02 22.83
C ARG A 218 3.10 -16.00 21.48
N THR A 219 2.56 -16.70 20.49
CA THR A 219 3.02 -16.58 19.10
C THR A 219 2.32 -15.40 18.41
N ASP A 220 2.85 -14.94 17.29
CA ASP A 220 2.25 -13.85 16.49
C ASP A 220 0.83 -14.23 16.07
N GLU A 221 0.63 -15.47 15.63
CA GLU A 221 -0.67 -16.04 15.32
C GLU A 221 -1.62 -16.04 16.54
N THR A 222 -1.10 -16.27 17.76
CA THR A 222 -1.92 -16.22 18.97
C THR A 222 -2.40 -14.80 19.24
N ILE A 223 -1.50 -13.80 19.15
CA ILE A 223 -1.85 -12.40 19.37
C ILE A 223 -2.82 -11.93 18.28
N PHE A 224 -2.54 -12.28 17.03
CA PHE A 224 -3.42 -12.04 15.89
C PHE A 224 -4.83 -12.57 16.15
N ASN A 225 -4.98 -13.84 16.51
CA ASN A 225 -6.28 -14.47 16.72
C ASN A 225 -7.04 -13.87 17.91
N VAL A 226 -6.32 -13.43 18.96
CA VAL A 226 -6.91 -12.71 20.09
C VAL A 226 -7.49 -11.37 19.64
N ILE A 227 -6.82 -10.64 18.75
CA ILE A 227 -7.31 -9.38 18.19
C ILE A 227 -8.48 -9.63 17.21
N ASP A 228 -8.34 -10.62 16.33
CA ASP A 228 -9.32 -10.97 15.30
C ASP A 228 -10.66 -11.37 15.94
N TYR A 229 -10.65 -12.35 16.86
CA TYR A 229 -11.86 -12.90 17.48
C TYR A 229 -12.31 -12.16 18.74
N GLY A 230 -11.41 -11.40 19.35
CA GLY A 230 -11.62 -10.81 20.67
C GLY A 230 -11.63 -11.84 21.80
N GLN A 231 -11.79 -11.35 23.03
CA GLN A 231 -11.97 -12.15 24.24
C GLN A 231 -13.19 -11.64 24.99
N GLN A 232 -14.38 -12.02 24.52
CA GLN A 232 -15.65 -11.47 25.00
C GLN A 232 -15.86 -11.69 26.51
N ASP A 233 -15.41 -12.84 27.05
CA ASP A 233 -15.46 -13.14 28.49
C ASP A 233 -14.60 -12.16 29.34
N LEU A 234 -13.61 -11.50 28.72
CA LEU A 234 -12.71 -10.53 29.34
C LEU A 234 -13.04 -9.09 28.92
N GLY A 235 -14.14 -8.87 28.18
CA GLY A 235 -14.56 -7.55 27.73
C GLY A 235 -13.81 -7.02 26.49
N MET A 236 -12.95 -7.82 25.85
CA MET A 236 -12.30 -7.44 24.59
C MET A 236 -13.19 -7.84 23.40
N PRO A 237 -13.77 -6.89 22.65
CA PRO A 237 -14.57 -7.20 21.47
C PRO A 237 -13.71 -7.77 20.33
N PRO A 238 -14.31 -8.44 19.34
CA PRO A 238 -13.62 -8.75 18.10
C PRO A 238 -13.27 -7.48 17.34
N PHE A 239 -12.03 -7.38 16.84
CA PHE A 239 -11.62 -6.26 15.98
C PHE A 239 -11.57 -6.66 14.51
N GLY A 240 -11.51 -7.96 14.20
CA GLY A 240 -11.53 -8.44 12.83
C GLY A 240 -12.86 -8.19 12.13
N LEU A 241 -12.81 -7.70 10.90
CA LEU A 241 -13.99 -7.45 10.06
C LEU A 241 -14.89 -8.69 9.91
N ALA A 242 -14.30 -9.89 9.83
CA ALA A 242 -15.06 -11.14 9.72
C ALA A 242 -15.92 -11.44 10.97
N TYR A 243 -15.57 -10.86 12.11
CA TYR A 243 -16.21 -11.09 13.41
C TYR A 243 -16.99 -9.87 13.91
N GLY A 244 -17.21 -8.87 13.04
CA GLY A 244 -17.99 -7.68 13.34
C GLY A 244 -17.19 -6.48 13.85
N GLY A 245 -15.86 -6.55 13.80
CA GLY A 245 -14.97 -5.40 14.04
C GLY A 245 -14.73 -4.58 12.77
N GLU A 246 -13.74 -3.70 12.80
CA GLU A 246 -13.43 -2.72 11.74
C GLU A 246 -12.09 -2.98 11.04
N LEU A 247 -11.25 -3.88 11.57
CA LEU A 247 -9.90 -4.12 11.09
C LEU A 247 -9.82 -5.28 10.09
N GLN A 248 -9.11 -5.06 9.00
CA GLN A 248 -8.67 -6.10 8.08
C GLN A 248 -7.57 -6.95 8.71
N ARG A 249 -7.39 -8.18 8.22
CA ARG A 249 -6.35 -9.08 8.72
C ARG A 249 -4.95 -8.47 8.62
N GLY A 250 -4.62 -7.86 7.49
CA GLY A 250 -3.31 -7.21 7.32
C GLY A 250 -3.08 -6.03 8.27
N GLU A 251 -4.14 -5.30 8.63
CA GLU A 251 -4.07 -4.24 9.66
C GLU A 251 -3.81 -4.83 11.05
N ILE A 252 -4.41 -5.98 11.36
CA ILE A 252 -4.12 -6.73 12.60
C ILE A 252 -2.67 -7.24 12.58
N GLU A 253 -2.17 -7.72 11.45
CA GLU A 253 -0.77 -8.14 11.30
C GLU A 253 0.18 -6.98 11.60
N TRP A 254 -0.08 -5.77 11.11
CA TRP A 254 0.73 -4.59 11.44
C TRP A 254 0.71 -4.26 12.93
N ILE A 255 -0.44 -4.37 13.59
CA ILE A 255 -0.52 -4.20 15.06
C ILE A 255 0.37 -5.24 15.76
N VAL A 256 0.33 -6.50 15.33
CA VAL A 256 1.18 -7.56 15.90
C VAL A 256 2.66 -7.28 15.64
N THR A 257 3.04 -6.89 14.42
CA THR A 257 4.40 -6.47 14.07
C THR A 257 4.85 -5.34 15.00
N PHE A 258 4.05 -4.30 15.13
CA PHE A 258 4.31 -3.20 16.05
C PHE A 258 4.55 -3.70 17.49
N MET A 259 3.62 -4.48 18.06
CA MET A 259 3.76 -5.03 19.42
C MET A 259 5.06 -5.82 19.61
N ARG A 260 5.45 -6.61 18.61
CA ARG A 260 6.69 -7.40 18.64
C ARG A 260 7.93 -6.54 18.62
N TYR A 261 8.03 -5.66 17.63
CA TYR A 261 9.22 -4.86 17.45
C TYR A 261 9.35 -3.74 18.48
N THR A 262 8.26 -3.38 19.19
CA THR A 262 8.31 -2.39 20.27
C THR A 262 8.57 -3.00 21.65
N TRP A 263 8.02 -4.19 21.97
CA TRP A 263 8.07 -4.73 23.34
C TRP A 263 8.82 -6.06 23.49
N ASP A 264 9.13 -6.78 22.41
CA ASP A 264 9.90 -8.02 22.48
C ASP A 264 11.40 -7.74 22.24
N ASP A 265 12.14 -7.59 23.33
CA ASP A 265 13.60 -7.36 23.32
C ASP A 265 14.44 -8.51 22.72
N ARG A 266 13.82 -9.64 22.39
CA ARG A 266 14.48 -10.78 21.71
C ARG A 266 14.47 -10.63 20.19
N VAL A 267 13.68 -9.72 19.66
CA VAL A 267 13.57 -9.47 18.22
C VAL A 267 14.69 -8.53 17.80
N GLU A 268 15.52 -8.95 16.86
CA GLU A 268 16.51 -8.07 16.24
C GLU A 268 15.78 -7.09 15.31
N ILE A 269 15.73 -5.83 15.74
CA ILE A 269 15.07 -4.75 15.01
C ILE A 269 16.04 -4.29 13.91
N PRO A 270 15.64 -4.29 12.62
CA PRO A 270 16.40 -3.60 11.59
C PRO A 270 16.64 -2.14 12.02
N GLU A 271 17.84 -1.60 11.81
CA GLU A 271 18.19 -0.24 12.27
C GLU A 271 17.18 0.82 11.75
N GLU A 272 16.63 0.59 10.56
CA GLU A 272 15.58 1.40 9.92
C GLU A 272 14.21 1.32 10.62
N ALA A 273 13.92 0.24 11.34
CA ALA A 273 12.68 0.02 12.10
C ALA A 273 12.75 0.60 13.53
N LEU A 274 13.95 0.69 14.12
CA LEU A 274 14.16 1.34 15.43
C LEU A 274 13.71 2.81 15.41
N ALA A 275 13.92 3.50 14.29
CA ALA A 275 13.55 4.90 14.11
C ALA A 275 12.08 5.12 13.73
N ALA A 276 11.38 4.08 13.25
CA ALA A 276 10.06 4.23 12.64
C ALA A 276 8.90 4.18 13.66
N GLY A 277 9.03 3.41 14.75
CA GLY A 277 7.97 3.20 15.74
C GLY A 277 8.19 3.84 17.11
N ALA A 278 9.29 4.56 17.31
CA ALA A 278 9.60 5.22 18.58
C ALA A 278 9.45 6.73 18.44
N VAL A 279 9.03 7.41 19.51
CA VAL A 279 9.21 8.85 19.61
C VAL A 279 10.72 9.12 19.55
N PRO A 280 11.24 9.89 18.58
CA PRO A 280 12.68 10.12 18.47
C PRO A 280 13.25 10.70 19.76
N GLU A 281 14.39 10.16 20.22
CA GLU A 281 15.12 10.72 21.36
C GLU A 281 15.61 12.12 21.00
N LEU A 282 15.35 13.09 21.89
CA LEU A 282 15.74 14.47 21.67
C LEU A 282 17.21 14.68 22.03
N GLY A 283 18.02 15.16 21.08
CA GLY A 283 19.41 15.53 21.34
C GLY A 283 19.55 16.66 22.39
N PRO A 284 20.69 16.76 23.10
CA PRO A 284 20.90 17.77 24.15
C PRO A 284 20.62 19.20 23.68
N ASP A 285 21.06 19.55 22.48
CA ASP A 285 20.92 20.89 21.89
C ASP A 285 19.92 20.93 20.70
N GLU A 286 19.17 19.86 20.48
CA GLU A 286 18.21 19.77 19.38
C GLU A 286 16.94 20.55 19.69
N ILE A 287 16.44 21.33 18.72
CA ILE A 287 15.16 22.00 18.87
C ILE A 287 14.07 21.06 18.31
N PRO A 288 13.12 20.60 19.13
CA PRO A 288 12.05 19.73 18.62
C PRO A 288 11.20 20.48 17.60
N THR A 289 10.63 19.74 16.65
CA THR A 289 9.63 20.23 15.69
C THR A 289 8.39 19.36 15.75
N TYR A 290 7.28 19.86 15.19
CA TYR A 290 6.04 19.12 15.17
C TYR A 290 6.19 17.79 14.42
N THR A 291 6.66 17.84 13.17
CA THR A 291 6.72 16.69 12.27
C THR A 291 7.71 15.60 12.67
N VAL A 292 8.67 15.90 13.54
CA VAL A 292 9.68 14.92 13.99
C VAL A 292 9.31 14.33 15.35
N HIS A 293 8.89 15.18 16.31
CA HIS A 293 8.77 14.77 17.70
C HIS A 293 7.33 14.77 18.19
N ILE A 294 6.63 15.90 18.05
CA ILE A 294 5.30 16.09 18.67
C ILE A 294 4.26 15.21 17.99
N GLU A 295 4.26 15.12 16.67
CA GLU A 295 3.33 14.28 15.93
C GLU A 295 3.42 12.82 16.38
N SER A 296 4.63 12.31 16.58
CA SER A 296 4.88 10.95 17.08
C SER A 296 4.27 10.73 18.46
N ILE A 297 4.45 11.68 19.40
CA ILE A 297 3.84 11.61 20.75
C ILE A 297 2.31 11.67 20.68
N VAL A 298 1.79 12.56 19.84
CA VAL A 298 0.35 12.77 19.66
C VAL A 298 -0.33 11.53 19.09
N ARG A 299 0.23 10.95 18.02
CA ARG A 299 -0.28 9.71 17.41
C ARG A 299 -0.27 8.57 18.42
N ARG A 300 0.83 8.42 19.16
CA ARG A 300 1.05 7.40 20.18
C ARG A 300 0.04 7.44 21.34
N THR A 301 -0.29 8.64 21.83
CA THR A 301 -0.98 8.78 23.13
C THR A 301 -2.29 9.55 23.05
N CYS A 302 -2.32 10.65 22.31
CA CYS A 302 -3.39 11.64 22.40
C CYS A 302 -4.54 11.35 21.43
N LEU A 303 -4.22 10.86 20.22
CA LEU A 303 -5.15 10.76 19.10
C LEU A 303 -6.32 9.79 19.35
N SER A 304 -6.12 8.80 20.24
CA SER A 304 -7.15 7.84 20.66
C SER A 304 -8.43 8.54 21.17
N CYS A 305 -8.26 9.64 21.91
CA CYS A 305 -9.30 10.45 22.52
C CYS A 305 -9.49 11.80 21.81
N HIS A 306 -8.44 12.43 21.30
CA HIS A 306 -8.49 13.75 20.64
C HIS A 306 -8.78 13.67 19.14
N ARG A 307 -9.89 13.01 18.81
CA ARG A 307 -10.42 12.84 17.45
C ARG A 307 -11.92 13.15 17.36
N PRO A 308 -12.46 13.40 16.16
CA PRO A 308 -13.89 13.67 16.00
C PRO A 308 -14.77 12.54 16.56
N GLY A 309 -15.86 12.91 17.23
CA GLY A 309 -16.84 11.95 17.78
C GLY A 309 -16.55 11.47 19.21
N LYS A 310 -15.41 11.81 19.80
CA LYS A 310 -15.11 11.57 21.22
C LYS A 310 -15.50 12.78 22.10
N LYS A 311 -15.70 12.55 23.40
CA LYS A 311 -15.95 13.62 24.39
C LYS A 311 -14.62 14.26 24.82
N ASN A 312 -14.20 15.29 24.10
CA ASN A 312 -12.87 15.90 24.26
C ASN A 312 -12.89 17.44 24.17
N ASN A 313 -14.00 18.09 24.52
CA ASN A 313 -14.20 19.55 24.41
C ASN A 313 -13.90 20.10 23.00
N ASN A 314 -14.20 19.31 21.97
CA ASN A 314 -13.91 19.58 20.56
C ASN A 314 -12.42 19.83 20.27
N TYR A 315 -11.52 19.42 21.18
CA TYR A 315 -10.09 19.55 21.01
C TYR A 315 -9.55 18.36 20.22
N LEU A 316 -9.12 18.64 19.00
CA LEU A 316 -8.62 17.69 18.02
C LEU A 316 -7.10 17.83 17.91
N MET A 317 -6.42 16.73 17.59
CA MET A 317 -4.96 16.71 17.46
C MET A 317 -4.50 15.93 16.23
N ARG A 318 -5.23 15.99 15.11
CA ARG A 318 -4.87 15.21 13.90
C ARG A 318 -3.75 15.86 13.09
N ASP A 319 -3.59 17.17 13.24
CA ASP A 319 -2.58 17.96 12.56
C ASP A 319 -2.11 19.13 13.45
N TYR A 320 -1.07 19.85 12.98
CA TYR A 320 -0.47 20.97 13.68
C TYR A 320 -1.47 22.10 13.98
N ASP A 321 -2.35 22.43 13.04
CA ASP A 321 -3.33 23.51 13.21
C ASP A 321 -4.37 23.15 14.25
N GLU A 322 -4.88 21.91 14.22
CA GLU A 322 -5.85 21.42 15.19
C GLU A 322 -5.30 21.46 16.62
N ILE A 323 -4.03 21.06 16.82
CA ILE A 323 -3.39 21.08 18.16
C ILE A 323 -3.37 22.48 18.77
N ILE A 324 -3.25 23.52 17.96
CA ILE A 324 -3.12 24.89 18.44
C ILE A 324 -4.49 25.58 18.52
N ASN A 325 -5.28 25.43 17.45
CA ASN A 325 -6.45 26.27 17.18
C ASN A 325 -7.80 25.58 17.38
N SER A 326 -7.85 24.26 17.59
CA SER A 326 -9.11 23.56 17.87
C SER A 326 -9.47 23.56 19.36
N GLY A 327 -10.70 23.12 19.67
CA GLY A 327 -11.21 23.01 21.02
C GLY A 327 -11.96 24.24 21.52
N ASP A 328 -12.87 24.01 22.46
CA ASP A 328 -13.73 25.04 23.03
C ASP A 328 -12.95 26.11 23.82
N ASN A 329 -11.71 25.80 24.22
CA ASN A 329 -10.80 26.65 24.98
C ASN A 329 -9.58 27.11 24.17
N ALA A 330 -9.66 27.10 22.83
CA ALA A 330 -8.57 27.55 21.98
C ALA A 330 -8.19 29.03 22.26
N PRO A 331 -6.90 29.39 22.20
CA PRO A 331 -5.76 28.50 21.97
C PRO A 331 -5.39 27.69 23.23
N ASN A 332 -5.20 26.38 23.07
CA ASN A 332 -4.79 25.50 24.18
C ASN A 332 -3.26 25.49 24.40
N LEU A 333 -2.52 26.04 23.43
CA LEU A 333 -1.07 26.23 23.42
C LEU A 333 -0.71 27.61 22.89
N ILE A 334 0.24 28.27 23.54
CA ILE A 334 0.76 29.58 23.17
C ILE A 334 2.29 29.49 23.11
N ALA A 335 2.87 29.91 21.98
CA ALA A 335 4.31 29.92 21.76
C ALA A 335 5.04 30.68 22.89
N GLY A 336 6.05 30.05 23.49
CA GLY A 336 6.83 30.60 24.58
C GLY A 336 6.18 30.59 25.97
N ASP A 337 4.95 30.05 26.10
CA ASP A 337 4.20 30.07 27.36
C ASP A 337 3.89 28.66 27.88
N LEU A 338 4.65 28.24 28.90
CA LEU A 338 4.41 26.99 29.63
C LEU A 338 3.17 27.06 30.54
N GLY A 339 2.55 28.22 30.71
CA GLY A 339 1.26 28.41 31.37
C GLY A 339 0.05 28.05 30.52
N SER A 340 0.27 27.61 29.28
CA SER A 340 -0.78 27.16 28.37
C SER A 340 -1.60 25.99 28.94
N ASN A 341 -2.88 25.90 28.60
CA ASN A 341 -3.79 24.87 29.10
C ASN A 341 -3.23 23.46 28.94
N LEU A 342 -2.73 23.11 27.75
CA LEU A 342 -2.21 21.76 27.49
C LEU A 342 -1.00 21.44 28.40
N ILE A 343 0.00 22.32 28.48
CA ILE A 343 1.21 22.08 29.28
C ILE A 343 0.86 21.88 30.76
N ARG A 344 -0.04 22.71 31.30
CA ARG A 344 -0.51 22.58 32.67
C ARG A 344 -1.26 21.27 32.90
N MET A 345 -2.12 20.86 31.96
CA MET A 345 -2.84 19.59 32.03
C MET A 345 -1.90 18.37 31.94
N LEU A 346 -0.82 18.45 31.14
CA LEU A 346 0.23 17.42 31.08
C LEU A 346 0.98 17.27 32.41
N HIS A 347 1.19 18.38 33.12
CA HIS A 347 1.67 18.42 34.51
C HIS A 347 0.63 18.03 35.56
N ARG A 348 -0.52 17.50 35.12
CA ARG A 348 -1.62 17.04 35.96
C ARG A 348 -2.24 18.15 36.81
N GLU A 349 -2.20 19.40 36.35
CA GLU A 349 -2.96 20.49 36.95
C GLU A 349 -4.42 20.49 36.48
N GLU A 350 -5.32 20.91 37.37
CA GLU A 350 -6.70 21.25 37.02
C GLU A 350 -6.74 22.64 36.38
N THR A 351 -7.40 22.76 35.24
CA THR A 351 -7.53 24.02 34.50
C THR A 351 -8.99 24.31 34.19
N ASP A 352 -9.30 25.55 33.80
CA ASP A 352 -10.65 25.90 33.32
C ASP A 352 -11.01 25.15 32.02
N ALA A 353 -10.00 24.68 31.27
CA ALA A 353 -10.17 23.92 30.03
C ALA A 353 -10.45 22.42 30.26
N GLY A 354 -10.20 21.92 31.46
CA GLY A 354 -10.37 20.52 31.85
C GLY A 354 -9.35 20.06 32.89
N GLY A 355 -9.47 18.79 33.28
CA GLY A 355 -8.59 18.15 34.25
C GLY A 355 -7.31 17.55 33.65
N PRO A 356 -6.53 16.83 34.47
CA PRO A 356 -5.26 16.20 34.09
C PRO A 356 -5.32 15.33 32.83
N MET A 357 -4.32 15.49 31.94
CA MET A 357 -4.20 14.71 30.71
C MET A 357 -2.82 14.03 30.60
N PRO A 358 -2.73 12.78 30.09
CA PRO A 358 -3.84 11.88 29.83
C PRO A 358 -4.64 11.53 31.10
N PRO A 359 -5.94 11.17 30.97
CA PRO A 359 -6.82 11.01 32.12
C PRO A 359 -6.45 9.79 32.98
N SER A 360 -5.98 8.71 32.35
CA SER A 360 -5.66 7.44 33.00
C SER A 360 -4.31 7.47 33.72
N LYS A 361 -3.23 7.85 33.02
CA LYS A 361 -1.86 7.84 33.53
C LYS A 361 -1.07 9.08 33.08
N PRO A 362 -0.09 9.54 33.88
CA PRO A 362 0.78 10.64 33.50
C PRO A 362 1.63 10.27 32.28
N LEU A 363 1.91 11.26 31.44
CA LEU A 363 2.84 11.15 30.33
C LEU A 363 4.27 10.91 30.87
N ARG A 364 5.13 10.29 30.05
CA ARG A 364 6.55 10.13 30.39
C ARG A 364 7.21 11.50 30.49
N GLU A 365 8.05 11.70 31.51
CA GLU A 365 8.69 12.99 31.78
C GLU A 365 9.49 13.50 30.60
N GLU A 366 10.21 12.59 29.92
CA GLU A 366 10.98 12.90 28.70
C GLU A 366 10.10 13.46 27.56
N TRP A 367 8.86 13.00 27.44
CA TRP A 367 7.92 13.52 26.44
C TRP A 367 7.34 14.87 26.85
N ILE A 368 7.14 15.09 28.15
CA ILE A 368 6.76 16.42 28.67
C ILE A 368 7.86 17.43 28.37
N GLU A 369 9.13 17.06 28.58
CA GLU A 369 10.28 17.92 28.24
C GLU A 369 10.30 18.29 26.75
N ILE A 370 10.02 17.32 25.86
CA ILE A 370 9.90 17.58 24.41
C ILE A 370 8.81 18.62 24.13
N TRP A 371 7.63 18.49 24.74
CA TRP A 371 6.53 19.48 24.60
C TRP A 371 6.96 20.87 25.09
N GLU A 372 7.59 20.96 26.26
CA GLU A 372 8.03 22.23 26.83
C GLU A 372 9.08 22.92 25.95
N ARG A 373 10.08 22.17 25.48
CA ARG A 373 11.14 22.69 24.60
C ARG A 373 10.56 23.14 23.26
N TRP A 374 9.63 22.41 22.69
CA TRP A 374 8.93 22.79 21.46
C TRP A 374 8.12 24.08 21.63
N VAL A 375 7.37 24.20 22.74
CA VAL A 375 6.61 25.43 23.06
C VAL A 375 7.54 26.62 23.25
N LEU A 376 8.62 26.46 24.01
CA LEU A 376 9.62 27.52 24.25
C LEU A 376 10.35 27.94 22.96
N ALA A 377 10.54 27.01 22.02
CA ALA A 377 11.14 27.29 20.72
C ALA A 377 10.21 28.00 19.74
N GLY A 378 8.97 28.28 20.13
CA GLY A 378 7.97 28.94 19.29
C GLY A 378 7.14 27.99 18.44
N MET A 379 7.13 26.70 18.78
CA MET A 379 6.34 25.64 18.12
C MET A 379 6.63 25.50 16.61
N PRO A 380 7.90 25.31 16.18
CA PRO A 380 8.20 25.10 14.76
C PRO A 380 7.48 23.84 14.22
N GLU A 381 6.83 23.97 13.06
CA GLU A 381 6.11 22.85 12.45
C GLU A 381 7.11 21.87 11.84
N THR A 382 8.02 22.38 11.02
CA THR A 382 9.03 21.60 10.28
C THR A 382 10.46 22.01 10.65
N PRO A 383 11.47 21.18 10.34
CA PRO A 383 12.88 21.58 10.50
C PRO A 383 13.28 22.82 9.71
N GLU A 384 12.55 23.17 8.65
CA GLU A 384 12.80 24.36 7.83
C GLU A 384 12.41 25.66 8.56
N ASP A 385 11.49 25.57 9.54
CA ASP A 385 11.03 26.70 10.35
C ASP A 385 12.01 27.06 11.47
N LEU A 386 13.04 26.24 11.67
CA LEU A 386 14.07 26.50 12.66
C LEU A 386 14.93 27.70 12.27
N PRO A 387 15.31 28.57 13.23
CA PRO A 387 16.23 29.66 12.95
C PRO A 387 17.55 29.07 12.42
N THR A 388 18.06 29.65 11.33
CA THR A 388 19.33 29.23 10.74
C THR A 388 20.43 29.34 11.80
N PRO A 389 21.24 28.29 12.02
CA PRO A 389 22.33 28.38 12.98
C PRO A 389 23.23 29.53 12.57
N THR A 390 23.37 30.51 13.46
CA THR A 390 24.37 31.56 13.27
C THR A 390 25.73 30.86 13.27
N PRO A 391 26.60 31.04 12.25
CA PRO A 391 27.90 30.39 12.27
C PRO A 391 28.63 30.81 13.53
N VAL A 392 28.90 29.85 14.41
CA VAL A 392 29.71 30.06 15.61
C VAL A 392 31.08 30.50 15.10
N ALA A 393 31.43 31.76 15.34
CA ALA A 393 32.77 32.27 15.09
C ALA A 393 33.75 31.40 15.88
N PRO A 394 34.87 30.95 15.27
CA PRO A 394 35.81 30.08 15.96
C PRO A 394 36.30 30.77 17.23
N GLU A 395 36.17 30.05 18.34
CA GLU A 395 36.58 30.48 19.67
C GLU A 395 38.08 30.88 19.64
N GLU A 396 38.37 32.15 19.93
CA GLU A 396 39.75 32.62 19.99
C GLU A 396 40.48 31.92 21.12
N THR A 397 41.41 31.03 20.75
CA THR A 397 42.40 30.43 21.65
C THR A 397 43.05 31.53 22.52
N PRO A 398 43.09 31.38 23.86
CA PRO A 398 43.71 32.37 24.73
C PRO A 398 45.20 32.49 24.40
N THR A 399 45.64 33.71 24.08
CA THR A 399 47.05 34.03 23.87
C THR A 399 47.83 33.78 25.17
N GLU A 400 48.82 32.90 25.09
CA GLU A 400 49.77 32.55 26.15
C GLU A 400 50.44 33.81 26.72
N ALA A 401 50.27 34.04 28.02
CA ALA A 401 50.89 35.15 28.73
C ALA A 401 52.41 34.92 28.86
N ALA A 402 53.19 35.89 28.38
CA ALA A 402 54.64 35.90 28.52
C ALA A 402 55.08 35.92 30.01
N PRO A 403 56.17 35.22 30.39
CA PRO A 403 56.59 35.14 31.78
C PRO A 403 57.26 36.44 32.25
N MET A 404 56.91 36.86 33.48
CA MET A 404 57.55 37.99 34.16
C MET A 404 59.02 37.69 34.51
N PRO A 405 59.94 38.67 34.39
CA PRO A 405 61.32 38.51 34.83
C PRO A 405 61.47 38.92 36.30
N THR A 406 62.13 38.08 37.12
CA THR A 406 62.86 38.49 38.33
C THR A 406 63.90 37.43 38.72
N PRO A 407 65.00 37.78 39.40
CA PRO A 407 65.72 39.06 39.50
C PRO A 407 67.00 39.14 38.64
#